data_AF-A0A3D4HJ57-F1
#
_entry.id   AF-A0A3D4HJ57-F1
#
_cell.length_a   1.000
_cell.length_b   1.000
_cell.length_c   1.000
_cell.angle_alpha   90.00
_cell.angle_beta   90.00
_cell.angle_gamma   90.00
#
_symmetry.space_group_name_H-M   'P 1'
#
loop_
_entity.id
_entity.type
_entity.pdbx_description
1 polymer ?
#
loop_
_entity_poly.entity_id
_entity_poly.type
_entity_poly.pdbx_seq_one_letter_code
_entity_poly.pdbx_strand_id
1 'polypeptide(L)'
;MQAIPAFGLLTENIPAMLNLTIVLSYAALLIVVTSVITLRSRDPDPMLGGRNMPWWLVTASIIGTTLSSAGFLAIPAIGFTLGIPVILGHFVDPVVAGLLACFFFIPFLRKTRDASIYTLLRDRFGMGVSWYASAAFIIYKLFYAGIILCLVGKALHFIIGVDVGSIILVSGLLVIFYTYMTGIEGVM
;
A
#
# COMPACT_ATOMS: atom_id res chain seq x y z
N MET A 1 -23.65 0.54 -18.75
CA MET A 1 -22.26 1.03 -18.56
C MET A 1 -21.52 0.75 -19.86
N GLN A 2 -21.55 1.68 -20.82
CA GLN A 2 -20.92 1.53 -22.13
C GLN A 2 -19.40 1.62 -21.97
N ALA A 3 -18.70 0.57 -22.39
CA ALA A 3 -17.24 0.61 -22.51
C ALA A 3 -16.86 1.71 -23.51
N ILE A 4 -15.85 2.52 -23.15
CA ILE A 4 -15.28 3.54 -24.02
C ILE A 4 -14.68 2.82 -25.25
N PRO A 5 -15.19 3.06 -26.47
CA PRO A 5 -14.83 2.26 -27.66
C PRO A 5 -13.35 2.37 -28.06
N ALA A 6 -12.64 3.39 -27.58
CA ALA A 6 -11.21 3.57 -27.84
C ALA A 6 -10.30 2.60 -27.07
N PHE A 7 -10.74 2.03 -25.94
CA PHE A 7 -9.92 1.11 -25.14
C PHE A 7 -9.90 -0.31 -25.73
N GLY A 8 -10.98 -0.72 -26.40
CA GLY A 8 -11.09 -2.03 -27.06
C GLY A 8 -10.10 -2.22 -28.20
N LEU A 9 -9.77 -1.15 -28.93
CA LEU A 9 -8.85 -1.17 -30.07
C LEU A 9 -7.37 -1.38 -29.69
N LEU A 10 -6.97 -1.07 -28.44
CA LEU A 10 -5.61 -1.35 -27.94
C LEU A 10 -5.46 -2.77 -27.40
N THR A 11 -6.55 -3.37 -26.90
CA THR A 11 -6.57 -4.75 -26.41
C THR A 11 -6.73 -5.77 -27.52
N GLU A 12 -7.29 -5.39 -28.67
CA GLU A 12 -7.54 -6.32 -29.79
C GLU A 12 -6.26 -6.82 -30.47
N ASN A 13 -5.14 -6.10 -30.34
CA ASN A 13 -3.93 -6.35 -31.13
C ASN A 13 -2.71 -6.80 -30.32
N ILE A 14 -2.84 -6.97 -29.00
CA ILE A 14 -1.77 -7.48 -28.15
C ILE A 14 -2.09 -8.92 -27.79
N PRO A 15 -1.25 -9.90 -28.18
CA PRO A 15 -1.49 -11.29 -27.81
C PRO A 15 -1.50 -11.40 -26.28
N ALA A 16 -2.48 -12.11 -25.72
CA ALA A 16 -2.63 -12.29 -24.27
C ALA A 16 -1.34 -12.79 -23.58
N MET A 17 -0.52 -13.55 -24.32
CA MET A 17 0.81 -14.00 -23.89
C MET A 17 1.79 -12.85 -23.66
N LEU A 18 1.76 -11.77 -24.44
CA LEU A 18 2.65 -10.61 -24.24
C LEU A 18 2.28 -9.85 -22.97
N ASN A 19 0.98 -9.61 -22.74
CA ASN A 19 0.50 -8.96 -21.50
C ASN A 19 0.89 -9.76 -20.26
N LEU A 20 0.68 -11.08 -20.30
CA LEU A 20 1.09 -11.97 -19.21
C LEU A 20 2.61 -11.93 -18.96
N THR A 21 3.40 -11.93 -20.04
CA THR A 21 4.87 -11.85 -19.95
C THR A 21 5.32 -10.54 -19.31
N ILE A 22 4.71 -9.41 -19.69
CA ILE A 22 5.02 -8.10 -19.11
C ILE A 22 4.69 -8.09 -17.61
N VAL A 23 3.50 -8.55 -17.22
CA VAL A 23 3.08 -8.59 -15.81
C VAL A 23 4.00 -9.48 -14.97
N LEU A 24 4.32 -10.69 -15.46
CA LEU A 24 5.20 -11.62 -14.76
C LEU A 24 6.64 -11.09 -14.67
N SER A 25 7.16 -10.49 -15.74
CA SER A 25 8.51 -9.92 -15.75
C SER A 25 8.64 -8.73 -14.78
N TYR A 26 7.62 -7.87 -14.71
CA TYR A 26 7.58 -6.76 -13.77
C TYR A 26 7.51 -7.26 -12.31
N ALA A 27 6.63 -8.23 -12.04
CA ALA A 27 6.53 -8.85 -10.72
C ALA A 27 7.84 -9.53 -10.30
N ALA A 28 8.47 -10.27 -11.20
CA ALA A 28 9.76 -10.92 -10.95
C ALA A 28 10.87 -9.89 -10.68
N LEU A 29 10.93 -8.81 -11.46
CA LEU A 29 11.91 -7.74 -11.26
C LEU A 29 11.74 -7.08 -9.90
N LEU A 30 10.51 -6.78 -9.49
CA LEU A 30 10.24 -6.24 -8.16
C LEU A 30 10.73 -7.20 -7.06
N ILE A 31 10.39 -8.49 -7.16
CA ILE A 31 10.83 -9.48 -6.18
C ILE A 31 12.36 -9.52 -6.08
N VAL A 32 13.07 -9.54 -7.21
CA VAL A 32 14.53 -9.58 -7.24
C VAL A 32 15.13 -8.32 -6.63
N VAL A 33 14.65 -7.13 -7.05
CA VAL A 33 15.16 -5.86 -6.55
C VAL A 33 14.95 -5.75 -5.05
N THR A 34 13.74 -6.01 -4.55
CA THR A 34 13.47 -5.89 -3.11
C THR A 34 14.23 -6.94 -2.31
N SER A 35 14.33 -8.17 -2.80
CA SER A 35 15.09 -9.24 -2.13
C SER A 35 16.59 -8.91 -2.03
N VAL A 36 17.17 -8.31 -3.08
CA VAL A 36 18.58 -7.91 -3.06
C VAL A 36 18.82 -6.76 -2.07
N ILE A 37 17.86 -5.83 -1.96
CA ILE A 37 17.94 -4.72 -1.01
C ILE A 37 17.82 -5.22 0.43
N THR A 38 16.84 -6.08 0.74
CA THR A 38 16.66 -6.64 2.08
C THR A 38 17.83 -7.49 2.52
N LEU A 39 18.34 -8.36 1.64
CA LEU A 39 19.48 -9.20 1.98
C LEU A 39 20.77 -8.40 2.22
N ARG A 40 20.81 -7.13 1.80
CA ARG A 40 21.97 -6.24 1.97
C ARG A 40 21.85 -5.33 3.19
N SER A 41 20.64 -5.14 3.73
CA SER A 41 20.39 -4.41 4.97
C SER A 41 20.91 -5.22 6.16
N ARG A 42 21.71 -4.58 7.01
CA ARG A 42 22.25 -5.16 8.25
C ARG A 42 22.06 -4.19 9.41
N ASP A 43 20.86 -3.61 9.51
CA ASP A 43 20.56 -2.68 10.58
C ASP A 43 20.09 -3.45 11.82
N PRO A 44 20.67 -3.20 13.01
CA PRO A 44 20.25 -3.87 14.24
C PRO A 44 18.87 -3.44 14.74
N ASP A 45 18.32 -2.33 14.22
CA ASP A 45 16.98 -1.80 14.51
C ASP A 45 16.21 -1.48 13.20
N PRO A 46 15.69 -2.51 12.50
CA PRO A 46 15.04 -2.33 11.20
C PRO A 46 13.76 -1.50 11.26
N MET A 47 13.06 -1.48 12.41
CA MET A 47 11.85 -0.67 12.59
C MET A 47 12.14 0.84 12.69
N LEU A 48 13.37 1.21 13.04
CA LEU A 48 13.78 2.60 13.25
C LEU A 48 14.77 3.08 12.17
N GLY A 49 15.20 2.20 11.26
CA GLY A 49 16.08 2.53 10.14
C GLY A 49 17.39 3.21 10.59
N GLY A 50 17.94 2.81 11.72
CA GLY A 50 19.14 3.43 12.30
C GLY A 50 18.97 4.91 12.75
N ARG A 51 17.74 5.45 12.78
CA ARG A 51 17.37 6.83 13.18
C ARG A 51 18.09 7.96 12.40
N ASN A 52 18.84 7.64 11.34
CA ASN A 52 19.66 8.55 10.55
C ASN A 52 19.27 8.58 9.06
N MET A 53 18.04 8.21 8.72
CA MET A 53 17.55 8.23 7.34
C MET A 53 17.39 9.67 6.81
N PRO A 54 17.80 9.95 5.56
CA PRO A 54 17.59 11.25 4.96
C PRO A 54 16.10 11.48 4.70
N TRP A 55 15.67 12.75 4.82
CA TRP A 55 14.25 13.14 4.75
C TRP A 55 13.55 12.67 3.47
N TRP A 56 14.25 12.70 2.32
CA TRP A 56 13.69 12.31 1.03
C TRP A 56 13.35 10.81 0.99
N LEU A 57 14.14 9.96 1.65
CA LEU A 57 13.90 8.51 1.73
C LEU A 57 12.68 8.21 2.61
N VAL A 58 12.57 8.91 3.75
CA VAL A 58 11.40 8.80 4.64
C VAL A 58 10.13 9.24 3.91
N THR A 59 10.17 10.36 3.18
CA THR A 59 9.02 10.83 2.39
C THR A 59 8.66 9.85 1.28
N ALA A 60 9.64 9.27 0.58
CA ALA A 60 9.39 8.27 -0.46
C ALA A 60 8.68 7.02 0.10
N SER A 61 9.09 6.53 1.27
CA SER A 61 8.45 5.39 1.96
C SER A 61 7.02 5.71 2.40
N ILE A 62 6.77 6.90 2.97
CA ILE A 62 5.42 7.35 3.33
C ILE A 62 4.52 7.40 2.09
N ILE A 63 4.99 8.03 1.01
CA ILE A 63 4.23 8.12 -0.24
C ILE A 63 3.95 6.72 -0.79
N GLY A 64 4.96 5.85 -0.86
CA GLY A 64 4.82 4.46 -1.32
C GLY A 64 3.80 3.66 -0.50
N THR A 65 3.75 3.88 0.82
CA THR A 65 2.79 3.20 1.72
C THR A 65 1.36 3.73 1.55
N THR A 66 1.22 5.03 1.30
CA THR A 66 -0.09 5.67 1.11
C THR A 66 -0.67 5.42 -0.28
N LEU A 67 0.18 5.14 -1.27
CA LEU A 67 -0.22 4.89 -2.65
C LEU A 67 -0.77 3.46 -2.78
N SER A 68 -2.10 3.32 -2.79
CA SER A 68 -2.76 2.04 -3.00
C SER A 68 -3.41 1.93 -4.38
N SER A 69 -3.55 0.70 -4.87
CA SER A 69 -4.27 0.41 -6.14
C SER A 69 -5.72 0.85 -6.12
N ALA A 70 -6.34 0.91 -4.93
CA ALA A 70 -7.69 1.44 -4.77
C ALA A 70 -7.75 2.92 -5.16
N GLY A 71 -6.76 3.74 -4.76
CA GLY A 71 -6.69 5.13 -5.19
C GLY A 71 -6.61 5.27 -6.71
N PHE A 72 -5.81 4.42 -7.36
CA PHE A 72 -5.58 4.49 -8.80
C PHE A 72 -6.81 4.12 -9.64
N LEU A 73 -7.64 3.17 -9.18
CA LEU A 73 -8.86 2.78 -9.88
C LEU A 73 -10.09 3.59 -9.45
N ALA A 74 -10.24 3.84 -8.15
CA ALA A 74 -11.45 4.45 -7.60
C ALA A 74 -11.49 5.97 -7.78
N ILE A 75 -10.38 6.69 -7.56
CA ILE A 75 -10.37 8.16 -7.63
C ILE A 75 -10.71 8.66 -9.05
N PRO A 76 -10.11 8.16 -10.15
CA PRO A 76 -10.52 8.60 -11.48
C PRO A 76 -11.93 8.14 -11.85
N ALA A 77 -12.38 6.97 -11.39
CA ALA A 77 -13.76 6.52 -11.59
C ALA A 77 -14.78 7.46 -10.92
N ILE A 78 -14.50 7.92 -9.70
CA ILE A 78 -15.32 8.88 -8.96
C ILE A 78 -15.18 10.28 -9.57
N GLY A 79 -13.99 10.66 -10.02
CA GLY A 79 -13.75 11.93 -10.71
C GLY A 79 -14.48 12.04 -12.04
N PHE A 80 -14.67 10.92 -12.75
CA PHE A 80 -15.47 10.88 -13.98
C PHE A 80 -16.95 11.14 -13.72
N THR A 81 -17.49 10.67 -12.58
CA THR A 81 -18.91 10.83 -12.25
C THR A 81 -19.23 12.13 -11.50
N LEU A 82 -18.34 12.57 -10.61
CA LEU A 82 -18.55 13.72 -9.72
C LEU A 82 -17.71 14.96 -10.08
N GLY A 83 -16.79 14.84 -11.04
CA GLY A 83 -15.95 15.93 -11.53
C GLY A 83 -14.65 16.13 -10.75
N ILE A 84 -13.85 17.09 -11.25
CA ILE A 84 -12.52 17.47 -10.73
C ILE A 84 -12.51 17.89 -9.25
N PRO A 85 -13.53 18.55 -8.67
CA PRO A 85 -13.48 18.96 -7.26
C PRO A 85 -13.31 17.79 -6.28
N VAL A 86 -13.89 16.63 -6.57
CA VAL A 86 -13.75 15.44 -5.70
C VAL A 86 -12.34 14.87 -5.74
N ILE A 87 -11.70 14.92 -6.91
CA ILE A 87 -10.29 14.53 -7.07
C ILE A 87 -9.40 15.45 -6.21
N LEU A 88 -9.63 16.77 -6.25
CA LEU A 88 -8.88 17.73 -5.45
C LEU A 88 -9.05 17.48 -3.94
N GLY A 89 -10.26 17.13 -3.49
CA GLY A 89 -10.51 16.76 -2.09
C GLY A 89 -9.60 15.62 -1.61
N HIS A 90 -9.45 14.56 -2.41
CA HIS A 90 -8.57 13.44 -2.08
C HIS A 90 -7.08 13.78 -2.01
N PHE A 91 -6.63 14.85 -2.70
CA PHE A 91 -5.26 15.34 -2.58
C PHE A 91 -5.03 16.20 -1.34
N VAL A 92 -6.07 16.85 -0.81
CA VAL A 92 -5.98 17.67 0.40
C VAL A 92 -5.79 16.79 1.64
N ASP A 93 -6.44 15.63 1.69
CA ASP A 93 -6.37 14.69 2.82
C ASP A 93 -4.94 14.36 3.29
N PRO A 94 -4.02 13.84 2.44
CA PRO A 94 -2.66 13.51 2.86
C PRO A 94 -1.84 14.73 3.26
N VAL A 95 -2.10 15.90 2.66
CA VAL A 95 -1.39 17.15 2.98
C VAL A 95 -1.76 17.63 4.38
N VAL A 96 -3.06 17.69 4.68
CA VAL A 96 -3.56 18.13 5.99
C VAL A 96 -3.18 17.13 7.07
N ALA A 97 -3.35 15.83 6.82
CA ALA A 97 -2.93 14.79 7.76
C ALA A 97 -1.43 14.84 8.05
N GLY A 98 -0.60 15.03 7.00
CA GLY A 98 0.85 15.18 7.13
C GLY A 98 1.25 16.39 7.94
N LEU A 99 0.64 17.56 7.69
CA LEU A 99 0.88 18.78 8.47
C LEU A 99 0.52 18.59 9.95
N LEU A 100 -0.66 18.04 10.24
CA LEU A 100 -1.09 17.76 11.61
C LEU A 100 -0.16 16.76 12.31
N ALA A 101 0.25 15.71 11.61
CA ALA A 101 1.22 14.75 12.12
C ALA A 101 2.55 15.44 12.48
N CYS A 102 3.08 16.26 11.58
CA CYS A 102 4.35 16.97 11.76
C CYS A 102 4.34 17.94 12.95
N PHE A 103 3.27 18.70 13.14
CA PHE A 103 3.22 19.71 14.20
C PHE A 103 2.82 19.15 15.57
N PHE A 104 1.93 18.16 15.62
CA PHE A 104 1.37 17.68 16.90
C PHE A 104 1.91 16.32 17.33
N PHE A 105 2.01 15.36 16.40
CA PHE A 105 2.33 13.97 16.74
C PHE A 105 3.83 13.70 16.72
N ILE A 106 4.58 14.11 15.70
CA ILE A 106 6.02 13.86 15.57
C ILE A 106 6.82 14.38 16.78
N PRO A 107 6.59 15.61 17.31
CA PRO A 107 7.34 16.09 18.47
C PRO A 107 7.08 15.27 19.73
N PHE A 108 5.89 14.66 19.85
CA PHE A 108 5.54 13.78 20.96
C PHE A 108 6.15 12.39 20.80
N LEU A 109 6.08 11.84 19.58
CA LEU A 109 6.70 10.54 19.25
C LEU A 109 8.22 10.58 19.46
N ARG A 110 8.90 11.65 19.04
CA ARG A 110 10.36 11.77 19.17
C ARG A 110 10.88 11.83 20.61
N LYS A 111 10.03 12.24 21.57
CA LYS A 111 10.40 12.27 23.01
C LYS A 111 10.44 10.88 23.62
N THR A 112 9.76 9.92 23.00
CA THR A 112 9.66 8.55 23.48
C THR A 112 10.63 7.68 22.69
N ARG A 113 11.30 6.73 23.34
CA ARG A 113 12.23 5.82 22.64
C ARG A 113 11.53 4.69 21.89
N ASP A 114 10.24 4.50 22.14
CA ASP A 114 9.45 3.41 21.60
C ASP A 114 9.08 3.64 20.12
N ALA A 115 9.20 2.58 19.33
CA ALA A 115 8.86 2.59 17.90
C ALA A 115 7.35 2.54 17.63
N SER A 116 6.53 2.20 18.65
CA SER A 116 5.09 1.97 18.49
C SER A 116 4.26 3.07 19.15
N ILE A 117 3.33 3.64 18.36
CA ILE A 117 2.34 4.61 18.84
C ILE A 117 1.44 4.01 19.92
N TYR A 118 1.18 2.69 19.86
CA TYR A 118 0.35 2.02 20.86
C TYR A 118 1.02 1.99 22.23
N THR A 119 2.35 1.89 22.29
CA THR A 119 3.10 2.01 23.56
C THR A 119 2.92 3.39 24.18
N LEU A 120 2.92 4.44 23.35
CA LEU A 120 2.59 5.80 23.79
C LEU A 120 1.15 5.93 24.32
N LEU A 121 0.18 5.26 23.69
CA LEU A 121 -1.19 5.21 24.18
C LEU A 121 -1.27 4.44 25.51
N ARG A 122 -0.51 3.35 25.64
CA ARG A 122 -0.43 2.56 26.87
C ARG A 122 0.09 3.40 28.03
N ASP A 123 1.16 4.15 27.82
CA ASP A 123 1.80 4.90 28.90
C ASP A 123 0.96 6.11 29.32
N ARG A 124 0.14 6.66 28.40
CA ARG A 124 -0.73 7.81 28.68
C ARG A 124 -2.12 7.45 29.21
N PHE A 125 -2.74 6.39 28.70
CA PHE A 125 -4.14 6.02 28.96
C PHE A 125 -4.31 4.62 29.58
N GLY A 126 -3.22 3.89 29.77
CA GLY A 126 -3.22 2.54 30.32
C GLY A 126 -3.32 1.44 29.27
N MET A 127 -3.12 0.21 29.74
CA MET A 127 -3.02 -0.98 28.89
C MET A 127 -4.29 -1.29 28.09
N GLY A 128 -5.48 -1.09 28.68
CA GLY A 128 -6.75 -1.39 28.01
C GLY A 128 -6.96 -0.60 26.71
N VAL A 129 -6.63 0.70 26.69
CA VAL A 129 -6.77 1.55 25.50
C VAL A 129 -5.80 1.14 24.40
N SER A 130 -4.56 0.78 24.76
CA SER A 130 -3.57 0.29 23.80
C SER A 130 -4.04 -0.98 23.09
N TRP A 131 -4.55 -1.97 23.83
CA TRP A 131 -5.05 -3.22 23.25
C TRP A 131 -6.23 -3.00 22.32
N TYR A 132 -7.17 -2.15 22.74
CA TYR A 132 -8.32 -1.79 21.89
C TYR A 132 -7.87 -1.12 20.60
N ALA A 133 -6.99 -0.11 20.69
CA ALA A 133 -6.50 0.63 19.52
C ALA A 133 -5.71 -0.28 18.56
N SER A 134 -4.84 -1.16 19.07
CA SER A 134 -4.09 -2.10 18.23
C SER A 134 -5.00 -3.13 17.58
N ALA A 135 -5.97 -3.68 18.31
CA ALA A 135 -6.90 -4.67 17.77
C ALA A 135 -7.81 -4.05 16.70
N ALA A 136 -8.37 -2.86 16.96
CA ALA A 136 -9.18 -2.13 16.00
C ALA A 136 -8.39 -1.81 14.71
N PHE A 137 -7.12 -1.43 14.85
CA PHE A 137 -6.25 -1.17 13.69
C PHE A 137 -6.00 -2.42 12.85
N ILE A 138 -5.71 -3.56 13.48
CA ILE A 138 -5.49 -4.83 12.77
C ILE A 138 -6.76 -5.23 12.01
N ILE A 139 -7.91 -5.13 12.65
CA ILE A 139 -9.21 -5.44 12.03
C ILE A 139 -9.46 -4.50 10.84
N TYR A 140 -9.27 -3.20 11.02
CA TYR A 140 -9.40 -2.22 9.94
C TYR A 140 -8.49 -2.54 8.75
N LYS A 141 -7.21 -2.85 9.01
CA LYS A 141 -6.25 -3.21 7.96
C LYS A 141 -6.62 -4.51 7.25
N LEU A 142 -7.17 -5.49 7.96
CA LEU A 142 -7.65 -6.74 7.37
C LEU A 142 -8.80 -6.48 6.38
N PHE A 143 -9.81 -5.71 6.79
CA PHE A 143 -10.93 -5.33 5.90
C PHE A 143 -10.44 -4.50 4.70
N TYR A 144 -9.57 -3.53 4.95
CA TYR A 144 -9.03 -2.66 3.90
C TYR A 144 -8.23 -3.46 2.86
N ALA A 145 -7.38 -4.39 3.29
CA ALA A 145 -6.63 -5.27 2.40
C ALA A 145 -7.57 -6.18 1.57
N GLY A 146 -8.62 -6.74 2.19
CA GLY A 146 -9.63 -7.54 1.48
C GLY A 146 -10.35 -6.76 0.39
N ILE A 147 -10.75 -5.51 0.68
CA ILE A 147 -11.37 -4.62 -0.31
C ILE A 147 -10.41 -4.38 -1.49
N ILE A 148 -9.15 -4.06 -1.22
CA ILE A 148 -8.14 -3.83 -2.26
C ILE A 148 -7.95 -5.07 -3.14
N LEU A 149 -7.80 -6.25 -2.54
CA LEU A 149 -7.64 -7.51 -3.29
C LEU A 149 -8.83 -7.78 -4.21
N CYS A 150 -10.06 -7.50 -3.76
CA CYS A 150 -11.25 -7.60 -4.60
C CYS A 150 -11.25 -6.59 -5.75
N LEU A 151 -10.83 -5.35 -5.53
CA LEU A 151 -10.72 -4.34 -6.58
C LEU A 151 -9.68 -4.75 -7.64
N VAL A 152 -8.49 -5.16 -7.21
CA VAL A 152 -7.42 -5.60 -8.10
C VAL A 152 -7.82 -6.87 -8.85
N GLY A 153 -8.44 -7.84 -8.17
CA GLY A 153 -8.92 -9.08 -8.78
C GLY A 153 -9.91 -8.83 -9.91
N LYS A 154 -10.86 -7.90 -9.72
CA LYS A 154 -11.80 -7.49 -10.78
C LYS A 154 -11.10 -6.78 -11.94
N ALA A 155 -10.14 -5.90 -11.65
CA ALA A 155 -9.37 -5.24 -12.70
C ALA A 155 -8.54 -6.24 -13.52
N LEU A 156 -7.91 -7.22 -12.87
CA LEU A 156 -7.12 -8.26 -13.54
C LEU A 156 -7.99 -9.23 -14.35
N HIS A 157 -9.18 -9.58 -13.85
CA HIS A 157 -10.15 -10.39 -14.59
C HIS A 157 -10.51 -9.74 -15.93
N PHE A 158 -10.67 -8.40 -15.98
CA PHE A 158 -10.95 -7.69 -17.22
C PHE A 158 -9.81 -7.80 -18.26
N ILE A 159 -8.58 -7.96 -17.81
CA ILE A 159 -7.38 -7.99 -18.68
C ILE A 159 -7.05 -9.43 -19.11
N ILE A 160 -7.14 -10.39 -18.20
CA ILE A 160 -6.65 -11.78 -18.39
C ILE A 160 -7.81 -12.74 -18.68
N GLY A 161 -9.05 -12.41 -18.30
CA GLY A 161 -10.22 -13.27 -18.48
C GLY A 161 -10.29 -14.48 -17.54
N VAL A 162 -9.42 -14.54 -16.52
CA VAL A 162 -9.40 -15.61 -15.50
C VAL A 162 -10.36 -15.26 -14.36
N ASP A 163 -11.01 -16.27 -13.79
CA ASP A 163 -11.94 -16.13 -12.65
C ASP A 163 -11.35 -15.31 -11.49
N VAL A 164 -12.17 -14.42 -10.93
CA VAL A 164 -11.78 -13.48 -9.87
C VAL A 164 -11.34 -14.21 -8.61
N GLY A 165 -11.99 -15.33 -8.26
CA GLY A 165 -11.65 -16.13 -7.09
C GLY A 165 -10.23 -16.71 -7.18
N SER A 166 -9.87 -17.23 -8.36
CA SER A 166 -8.53 -17.75 -8.62
C SER A 166 -7.46 -16.65 -8.53
N ILE A 167 -7.74 -15.47 -9.07
CA ILE A 167 -6.82 -14.32 -9.00
C ILE A 167 -6.58 -13.89 -7.55
N ILE A 168 -7.64 -13.79 -6.74
CA ILE A 168 -7.54 -13.41 -5.32
C ILE A 168 -6.71 -14.44 -4.54
N LEU A 169 -6.94 -15.73 -4.76
CA LEU A 169 -6.26 -16.79 -4.04
C LEU A 169 -4.77 -16.82 -4.37
N VAL A 170 -4.41 -16.78 -5.66
CA VAL A 170 -3.02 -16.76 -6.12
C VAL A 170 -2.31 -15.50 -5.65
N SER A 171 -2.90 -14.31 -5.87
CA SER A 171 -2.28 -13.04 -5.47
C SER A 171 -2.13 -12.92 -3.95
N GLY A 172 -3.12 -13.35 -3.17
CA GLY A 172 -3.05 -13.36 -1.72
C GLY A 172 -1.92 -14.26 -1.20
N LEU A 173 -1.79 -15.47 -1.75
CA LEU A 173 -0.72 -16.39 -1.38
C LEU A 173 0.67 -15.82 -1.75
N LEU A 174 0.78 -15.20 -2.93
CA LEU A 174 2.00 -14.54 -3.38
C LEU A 174 2.40 -13.37 -2.46
N VAL A 175 1.44 -12.54 -2.05
CA VAL A 175 1.69 -11.43 -1.11
C VAL A 175 2.12 -11.95 0.26
N ILE A 176 1.50 -13.01 0.78
CA ILE A 176 1.89 -13.62 2.06
C ILE A 176 3.34 -14.13 1.97
N PHE A 177 3.66 -14.87 0.92
CA PHE A 177 5.00 -15.42 0.72
C PHE A 177 6.05 -14.32 0.57
N TYR A 178 5.75 -13.31 -0.25
CA TYR A 178 6.62 -12.14 -0.44
C TYR A 178 6.85 -11.37 0.87
N THR A 179 5.79 -11.12 1.65
CA THR A 179 5.89 -10.42 2.93
C THR A 179 6.73 -11.21 3.93
N TYR A 180 6.57 -12.53 3.97
CA TYR A 180 7.36 -13.41 4.83
C TYR A 180 8.85 -13.36 4.50
N MET A 181 9.22 -13.38 3.22
CA MET A 181 10.62 -13.31 2.79
C MET A 181 11.26 -11.94 3.03
N THR A 182 10.47 -10.88 2.89
CA THR A 182 10.98 -9.51 2.83
C THR A 182 11.09 -8.86 4.23
N GLY A 183 10.22 -9.24 5.18
CA GLY A 183 10.20 -8.63 6.51
C GLY A 183 9.89 -7.11 6.47
N ILE A 184 10.12 -6.40 7.59
CA ILE A 184 9.92 -4.94 7.65
C ILE A 184 10.97 -4.20 6.80
N GLU A 185 12.17 -4.79 6.63
CA GLU A 185 13.32 -4.18 5.97
C GLU A 185 13.14 -3.93 4.47
N GLY A 186 12.29 -4.70 3.78
CA GLY A 186 12.06 -4.46 2.34
C GLY A 186 10.77 -3.74 2.02
N VAL A 187 10.04 -3.32 3.05
CA VAL A 187 8.92 -2.39 2.90
C VAL A 187 9.40 -0.95 3.08
N MET A 188 10.58 -0.73 3.69
CA MET A 188 11.21 0.59 3.87
C MET A 188 12.22 0.94 2.79
#